data_AF-A0A9E1B8T6-F1
#
_entry.id   AF-A0A9E1B8T6-F1
#
_cell.length_a   1.000
_cell.length_b   1.000
_cell.length_c   1.000
_cell.angle_alpha   90.00
_cell.angle_beta   90.00
_cell.angle_gamma   90.00
#
_symmetry.space_group_name_H-M   'P 1'
#
loop_
_entity.id
_entity.type
_entity.pdbx_description
1 polymer ?
#
loop_
_entity_poly.entity_id
_entity_poly.type
_entity_poly.pdbx_seq_one_letter_code
_entity_poly.pdbx_strand_id
1 'polypeptide(L)'
;AERIFELEHSVNEALSISDLDNGFFEDAMNELRVARDSLNMEELDDIDVESVLDRIEALNAIIRRYGSEEEALEALAKKEKELARYENLSFEKSELERKFEILSKKANELAGTLSKARGVNLKELEAMINLYLKELYMPDITLKIEAKKLDILGVDEICLNLNETSLKNLSSGELNRLRLAFIAASSEITKTGGDVIILDEIDANLSGKEAMSIANVLLKLANFYQIFAISHQPQLSSKANSHFLVERHGESSVVRELDKEERVSELARMISGEHISEEAINFAKGLLK
;
A
#
# COMPACT_ATOMS: atom_id res chain seq x y z
N ALA A 1 -81.31 20.95 -24.46
CA ALA A 1 -82.21 20.20 -25.34
C ALA A 1 -83.35 19.52 -24.56
N GLU A 2 -83.09 18.89 -23.41
CA GLU A 2 -84.12 18.17 -22.62
C GLU A 2 -85.35 19.00 -22.24
N ARG A 3 -85.15 20.27 -21.90
CA ARG A 3 -86.21 21.21 -21.53
C ARG A 3 -87.27 21.45 -22.62
N ILE A 4 -86.96 21.14 -23.89
CA ILE A 4 -87.92 21.23 -25.00
C ILE A 4 -88.91 20.06 -24.94
N PHE A 5 -88.45 18.85 -24.59
CA PHE A 5 -89.29 17.66 -24.44
C PHE A 5 -90.11 17.70 -23.13
N GLU A 6 -89.63 18.36 -22.08
CA GLU A 6 -90.37 18.54 -20.83
C GLU A 6 -91.65 19.40 -21.01
N LEU A 7 -91.63 20.35 -21.94
CA LEU A 7 -92.76 21.25 -22.22
C LEU A 7 -93.73 20.69 -23.27
N GLU A 8 -93.40 19.56 -23.90
CA GLU A 8 -94.20 18.91 -24.94
C GLU A 8 -95.64 18.65 -24.50
N HIS A 9 -95.80 18.13 -23.27
CA HIS A 9 -97.11 17.82 -22.71
C HIS A 9 -97.97 19.09 -22.51
N SER A 10 -97.36 20.16 -21.98
CA SER A 10 -98.05 21.43 -21.74
C SER A 10 -98.44 22.14 -23.04
N VAL A 11 -97.65 22.01 -24.10
CA VAL A 11 -97.96 22.58 -25.41
C VAL A 11 -99.08 21.79 -26.10
N ASN A 12 -99.06 20.45 -26.03
CA ASN A 12 -100.15 19.61 -26.54
C ASN A 12 -101.48 19.88 -25.82
N GLU A 13 -101.45 20.09 -24.51
CA GLU A 13 -102.62 20.43 -23.72
C GLU A 13 -103.18 21.82 -24.10
N ALA A 14 -102.31 22.82 -24.29
CA ALA A 14 -102.71 24.16 -24.72
C ALA A 14 -103.31 24.18 -26.15
N LEU A 15 -102.75 23.40 -27.07
CA LEU A 15 -103.26 23.26 -28.44
C LEU A 15 -104.63 22.56 -28.45
N SER A 16 -104.78 21.50 -27.64
CA SER A 16 -106.04 20.76 -27.48
C SER A 16 -107.16 21.63 -26.90
N ILE A 17 -106.87 22.47 -25.89
CA ILE A 17 -107.85 23.41 -25.30
C ILE A 17 -108.25 24.51 -26.29
N SER A 18 -107.38 24.84 -27.24
CA SER A 18 -107.60 25.89 -28.24
C SER A 18 -108.31 25.40 -29.51
N ASP A 19 -108.78 24.14 -29.54
CA ASP A 19 -109.36 23.46 -30.72
C ASP A 19 -108.45 23.53 -31.97
N LEU A 20 -107.12 23.55 -31.75
CA LEU A 20 -106.11 23.53 -32.82
C LEU A 20 -105.57 22.11 -32.99
N ASP A 21 -105.31 21.73 -34.25
CA ASP A 21 -104.73 20.42 -34.59
C ASP A 21 -103.33 20.26 -33.98
N ASN A 22 -103.14 19.18 -33.21
CA ASN A 22 -101.87 18.84 -32.55
C ASN A 22 -100.96 17.95 -33.41
N GLY A 23 -101.47 17.38 -34.51
CA GLY A 23 -100.73 16.40 -35.31
C GLY A 23 -99.38 16.93 -35.83
N PHE A 24 -99.36 18.17 -36.33
CA PHE A 24 -98.12 18.80 -36.81
C PHE A 24 -97.05 18.97 -35.71
N PHE A 25 -97.47 19.28 -34.48
CA PHE A 25 -96.53 19.47 -33.38
C PHE A 25 -95.97 18.14 -32.89
N GLU A 26 -96.80 17.10 -32.78
CA GLU A 26 -96.35 15.75 -32.43
C GLU A 26 -95.36 15.19 -33.47
N ASP A 27 -95.64 15.40 -34.76
CA ASP A 27 -94.76 14.98 -35.85
C ASP A 27 -93.40 15.71 -35.78
N ALA A 28 -93.40 17.04 -35.57
CA ALA A 28 -92.17 17.82 -35.43
C ALA A 28 -91.36 17.41 -34.19
N MET A 29 -92.01 17.07 -33.09
CA MET A 29 -91.35 16.59 -31.87
C MET A 29 -90.75 15.20 -32.05
N ASN A 30 -91.41 14.31 -32.80
CA ASN A 30 -90.84 13.02 -33.18
C ASN A 30 -89.63 13.18 -34.11
N GLU A 31 -89.72 14.06 -35.12
CA GLU A 31 -88.60 14.34 -36.03
C GLU A 31 -87.38 14.90 -35.28
N LEU A 32 -87.62 15.75 -34.27
CA LEU A 32 -86.57 16.26 -33.39
C LEU A 32 -85.90 15.16 -32.54
N ARG A 33 -86.64 14.15 -32.09
CA ARG A 33 -86.05 12.99 -31.38
C ARG A 33 -85.13 12.19 -32.30
N VAL A 34 -85.59 11.92 -33.52
CA VAL A 34 -84.80 11.20 -34.52
C VAL A 34 -83.51 11.95 -34.84
N ALA A 35 -83.59 13.26 -35.08
CA ALA A 35 -82.41 14.10 -35.37
C ALA A 35 -81.40 14.15 -34.20
N ARG A 36 -81.88 14.14 -32.95
CA ARG A 36 -81.01 14.10 -31.77
C ARG A 36 -80.28 12.77 -31.66
N ASP A 37 -81.00 11.66 -31.87
CA ASP A 37 -80.42 10.34 -31.71
C ASP A 37 -79.40 10.03 -32.83
N SER A 38 -79.55 10.63 -34.02
CA SER A 38 -78.53 10.58 -35.09
C SER A 38 -77.25 11.37 -34.78
N LEU A 39 -77.35 12.52 -34.10
CA LEU A 39 -76.16 13.32 -33.72
C LEU A 39 -75.26 12.60 -32.71
N ASN A 40 -75.85 11.82 -31.79
CA ASN A 40 -75.09 11.03 -30.82
C ASN A 40 -74.36 9.83 -31.46
N MET A 41 -74.80 9.36 -32.62
CA MET A 41 -74.15 8.26 -33.35
C MET A 41 -72.94 8.74 -34.16
N GLU A 42 -72.99 9.94 -34.75
CA GLU A 42 -71.86 10.52 -35.49
C GLU A 42 -70.62 10.74 -34.60
N GLU A 43 -70.79 11.06 -33.32
CA GLU A 43 -69.66 11.21 -32.38
C GLU A 43 -68.95 9.88 -32.03
N LEU A 44 -69.60 8.73 -32.27
CA LEU A 44 -69.06 7.40 -31.99
C LEU A 44 -68.36 6.76 -33.20
N ASP A 45 -68.68 7.20 -34.43
CA ASP A 45 -68.12 6.65 -35.67
C ASP A 45 -66.63 6.99 -35.88
N ASP A 46 -66.12 8.03 -35.22
CA ASP A 46 -64.71 8.46 -35.29
C ASP A 46 -63.79 7.79 -34.23
N ILE A 47 -64.34 6.94 -33.35
CA ILE A 47 -63.57 6.26 -32.30
C ILE A 47 -63.16 4.86 -32.79
N ASP A 48 -61.86 4.68 -33.03
CA ASP A 48 -61.28 3.36 -33.30
C ASP A 48 -61.27 2.52 -32.00
N VAL A 49 -62.35 1.74 -31.81
CA VAL A 49 -62.54 0.85 -30.66
C VAL A 49 -61.41 -0.17 -30.54
N GLU A 50 -60.84 -0.64 -31.65
CA GLU A 50 -59.74 -1.61 -31.63
C GLU A 50 -58.49 -0.99 -31.01
N SER A 51 -58.15 0.25 -31.40
CA SER A 51 -57.03 1.00 -30.81
C SER A 51 -57.19 1.25 -29.29
N VAL A 52 -58.43 1.45 -28.83
CA VAL A 52 -58.74 1.66 -27.41
C VAL A 52 -58.60 0.35 -26.64
N LEU A 53 -59.09 -0.75 -27.19
CA LEU A 53 -58.96 -2.09 -26.59
C LEU A 53 -57.50 -2.52 -26.51
N ASP A 54 -56.71 -2.30 -27.56
CA ASP A 54 -55.26 -2.57 -27.58
C ASP A 54 -54.54 -1.79 -26.47
N ARG A 55 -54.92 -0.52 -26.27
CA ARG A 55 -54.33 0.33 -25.23
C ARG A 55 -54.72 -0.13 -23.82
N ILE A 56 -55.95 -0.59 -23.62
CA ILE A 56 -56.41 -1.19 -22.36
C ILE A 56 -55.65 -2.49 -22.09
N GLU A 57 -55.46 -3.34 -23.10
CA GLU A 57 -54.69 -4.59 -22.96
C GLU A 57 -53.23 -4.31 -22.61
N ALA A 58 -52.59 -3.34 -23.25
CA ALA A 58 -51.23 -2.91 -22.94
C ALA A 58 -51.08 -2.42 -21.49
N LEU A 59 -52.02 -1.59 -21.00
CA LEU A 59 -52.04 -1.13 -19.62
C LEU A 59 -52.26 -2.29 -18.63
N ASN A 60 -53.20 -3.19 -18.92
CA ASN A 60 -53.45 -4.36 -18.10
C ASN A 60 -52.25 -5.32 -18.06
N ALA A 61 -51.50 -5.46 -19.16
CA ALA A 61 -50.28 -6.24 -19.19
C ALA A 61 -49.19 -5.65 -18.26
N ILE A 62 -49.08 -4.32 -18.20
CA ILE A 62 -48.18 -3.61 -17.28
C ILE A 62 -48.62 -3.83 -15.84
N ILE A 63 -49.90 -3.61 -15.52
CA ILE A 63 -50.49 -3.80 -14.19
C ILE A 63 -50.32 -5.26 -13.74
N ARG A 64 -50.56 -6.24 -14.62
CA ARG A 64 -50.36 -7.67 -14.29
C ARG A 64 -48.91 -8.01 -13.96
N ARG A 65 -47.94 -7.32 -14.57
CA ARG A 65 -46.51 -7.56 -14.36
C ARG A 65 -45.96 -6.89 -13.11
N TYR A 66 -46.48 -5.70 -12.75
CA TYR A 66 -45.94 -4.88 -11.67
C TYR A 66 -46.88 -4.69 -10.47
N GLY A 67 -48.11 -5.21 -10.53
CA GLY A 67 -49.12 -5.18 -9.46
C GLY A 67 -50.14 -4.06 -9.65
N SER A 68 -49.66 -2.82 -9.76
CA SER A 68 -50.47 -1.61 -9.91
C SER A 68 -49.80 -0.57 -10.82
N GLU A 69 -50.54 0.48 -11.19
CA GLU A 69 -49.98 1.61 -11.95
C GLU A 69 -48.89 2.34 -11.17
N GLU A 70 -49.11 2.59 -9.87
CA GLU A 70 -48.15 3.24 -8.99
C GLU A 70 -46.85 2.43 -8.85
N GLU A 71 -46.97 1.11 -8.64
CA GLU A 71 -45.80 0.21 -8.55
C GLU A 71 -45.05 0.10 -9.88
N ALA A 72 -45.76 0.15 -11.01
CA ALA A 72 -45.13 0.16 -12.34
C ALA A 72 -44.30 1.43 -12.57
N LEU A 73 -44.82 2.60 -12.18
CA LEU A 73 -44.11 3.88 -12.27
C LEU A 73 -42.92 3.94 -11.30
N GLU A 74 -43.06 3.42 -10.09
CA GLU A 74 -41.95 3.35 -9.13
C GLU A 74 -40.84 2.41 -9.64
N ALA A 75 -41.22 1.25 -10.21
CA ALA A 75 -40.28 0.32 -10.83
C ALA A 75 -39.55 0.95 -12.01
N LEU A 76 -40.24 1.71 -12.86
CA LEU A 76 -39.65 2.47 -13.96
C LEU A 76 -38.62 3.48 -13.43
N ALA A 77 -39.00 4.33 -12.49
CA ALA A 77 -38.11 5.34 -11.91
C ALA A 77 -36.87 4.70 -11.24
N LYS A 78 -37.04 3.54 -10.61
CA LYS A 78 -35.92 2.77 -10.03
C LYS A 78 -35.00 2.23 -11.12
N LYS A 79 -35.56 1.71 -12.23
CA LYS A 79 -34.79 1.18 -13.36
C LYS A 79 -34.07 2.26 -14.14
N GLU A 80 -34.66 3.43 -14.31
CA GLU A 80 -34.01 4.60 -14.90
C GLU A 80 -32.82 5.07 -14.06
N LYS A 81 -32.97 5.13 -12.72
CA LYS A 81 -31.85 5.41 -11.81
C LYS A 81 -30.75 4.35 -11.88
N GLU A 82 -31.12 3.07 -11.97
CA GLU A 82 -30.18 1.96 -12.11
C GLU A 82 -29.40 2.06 -13.44
N LEU A 83 -30.10 2.35 -14.54
CA LEU A 83 -29.53 2.54 -15.86
C LEU A 83 -28.55 3.72 -15.88
N ALA A 84 -28.97 4.89 -15.38
CA ALA A 84 -28.11 6.06 -15.27
C ALA A 84 -26.85 5.78 -14.42
N ARG A 85 -26.97 4.97 -13.36
CA ARG A 85 -25.81 4.53 -12.57
C ARG A 85 -24.87 3.64 -13.38
N TYR A 86 -25.37 2.71 -14.17
CA TYR A 86 -24.52 1.86 -15.03
C TYR A 86 -23.84 2.66 -16.15
N GLU A 87 -24.54 3.63 -16.74
CA GLU A 87 -23.98 4.53 -17.74
C GLU A 87 -22.83 5.37 -17.16
N ASN A 88 -23.01 5.93 -15.97
CA ASN A 88 -21.96 6.67 -15.26
C ASN A 88 -20.81 5.78 -14.80
N LEU A 89 -21.08 4.52 -14.38
CA LEU A 89 -20.05 3.60 -13.92
C LEU A 89 -19.02 3.28 -15.01
N SER A 90 -19.46 3.18 -16.27
CA SER A 90 -18.55 2.99 -17.41
C SER A 90 -17.60 4.18 -17.57
N PHE A 91 -18.12 5.40 -17.45
CA PHE A 91 -17.33 6.62 -17.52
C PHE A 91 -16.35 6.74 -16.35
N GLU A 92 -16.81 6.54 -15.11
CA GLU A 92 -15.97 6.56 -13.91
C GLU A 92 -14.85 5.52 -13.98
N LYS A 93 -15.16 4.31 -14.44
CA LYS A 93 -14.16 3.25 -14.64
C LYS A 93 -13.09 3.70 -15.63
N SER A 94 -13.48 4.25 -16.77
CA SER A 94 -12.54 4.74 -17.79
C SER A 94 -11.65 5.86 -17.25
N GLU A 95 -12.20 6.79 -16.47
CA GLU A 95 -11.41 7.83 -15.81
C GLU A 95 -10.41 7.25 -14.80
N LEU A 96 -10.83 6.28 -13.98
CA LEU A 96 -9.96 5.62 -13.00
C LEU A 96 -8.85 4.83 -13.69
N GLU A 97 -9.15 4.09 -14.76
CA GLU A 97 -8.16 3.38 -15.56
C GLU A 97 -7.13 4.34 -16.15
N ARG A 98 -7.57 5.47 -16.71
CA ARG A 98 -6.66 6.51 -17.22
C ARG A 98 -5.78 7.10 -16.12
N LYS A 99 -6.35 7.40 -14.95
CA LYS A 99 -5.60 7.89 -13.78
C LYS A 99 -4.56 6.86 -13.31
N PHE A 100 -4.96 5.59 -13.24
CA PHE A 100 -4.07 4.49 -12.89
C PHE A 100 -2.91 4.36 -13.86
N GLU A 101 -3.16 4.42 -15.18
CA GLU A 101 -2.10 4.37 -16.19
C GLU A 101 -1.11 5.53 -16.06
N ILE A 102 -1.61 6.75 -15.85
CA ILE A 102 -0.77 7.94 -15.68
C ILE A 102 0.13 7.79 -14.44
N LEU A 103 -0.46 7.40 -13.31
CA LEU A 103 0.28 7.23 -12.05
C LEU A 103 1.26 6.06 -12.12
N SER A 104 0.87 4.96 -12.75
CA SER A 104 1.72 3.78 -12.96
C SER A 104 2.93 4.12 -13.85
N LYS A 105 2.72 4.86 -14.94
CA LYS A 105 3.84 5.34 -15.78
C LYS A 105 4.81 6.22 -14.97
N LYS A 106 4.28 7.18 -14.23
CA LYS A 106 5.10 8.07 -13.38
C LYS A 106 5.88 7.29 -12.32
N ALA A 107 5.26 6.30 -11.67
CA ALA A 107 5.93 5.45 -10.70
C ALA A 107 7.07 4.64 -11.33
N ASN A 108 6.87 4.08 -12.52
CA ASN A 108 7.90 3.36 -13.25
C ASN A 108 9.04 4.26 -13.72
N GLU A 109 8.77 5.49 -14.16
CA GLU A 109 9.79 6.48 -14.52
C GLU A 109 10.67 6.87 -13.32
N LEU A 110 10.05 7.11 -12.16
CA LEU A 110 10.76 7.38 -10.92
C LEU A 110 11.58 6.17 -10.46
N ALA A 111 11.00 4.97 -10.53
CA ALA A 111 11.70 3.73 -10.20
C ALA A 111 12.91 3.48 -11.12
N GLY A 112 12.77 3.76 -12.43
CA GLY A 112 13.88 3.68 -13.38
C GLY A 112 14.98 4.71 -13.09
N THR A 113 14.62 5.90 -12.63
CA THR A 113 15.59 6.93 -12.19
C THR A 113 16.36 6.46 -10.96
N LEU A 114 15.66 5.89 -9.99
CA LEU A 114 16.26 5.30 -8.78
C LEU A 114 17.19 4.12 -9.12
N SER A 115 16.77 3.23 -10.01
CA SER A 115 17.55 2.07 -10.47
C SER A 115 18.86 2.50 -11.15
N LYS A 116 18.82 3.52 -12.01
CA LYS A 116 20.03 4.10 -12.62
C LYS A 116 20.98 4.66 -11.55
N ALA A 117 20.46 5.42 -10.59
CA ALA A 117 21.27 5.96 -9.50
C ALA A 117 21.90 4.84 -8.65
N ARG A 118 21.15 3.79 -8.34
CA ARG A 118 21.68 2.59 -7.66
C ARG A 118 22.80 1.94 -8.46
N GLY A 119 22.61 1.72 -9.75
CA GLY A 119 23.63 1.09 -10.61
C GLY A 119 24.94 1.85 -10.66
N VAL A 120 24.90 3.19 -10.67
CA VAL A 120 26.11 4.03 -10.62
C VAL A 120 26.84 3.89 -9.29
N ASN A 121 26.12 3.96 -8.18
CA ASN A 121 26.71 3.94 -6.83
C ASN A 121 27.06 2.52 -6.34
N LEU A 122 26.50 1.47 -6.95
CA LEU A 122 26.72 0.08 -6.52
C LEU A 122 28.20 -0.32 -6.56
N LYS A 123 28.93 0.11 -7.60
CA LYS A 123 30.35 -0.21 -7.77
C LYS A 123 31.23 0.50 -6.74
N GLU A 124 30.88 1.74 -6.40
CA GLU A 124 31.59 2.51 -5.38
C GLU A 124 31.37 1.88 -3.99
N LEU A 125 30.12 1.51 -3.69
CA LEU A 125 29.76 0.80 -2.47
C LEU A 125 30.48 -0.56 -2.37
N GLU A 126 30.50 -1.34 -3.44
CA GLU A 126 31.21 -2.63 -3.50
C GLU A 126 32.71 -2.46 -3.23
N ALA A 127 33.37 -1.48 -3.88
CA ALA A 127 34.78 -1.22 -3.68
C ALA A 127 35.11 -0.81 -2.24
N MET A 128 34.26 0.04 -1.65
CA MET A 128 34.42 0.48 -0.26
C MET A 128 34.25 -0.66 0.74
N ILE A 129 33.23 -1.50 0.58
CA ILE A 129 33.03 -2.68 1.45
C ILE A 129 34.21 -3.65 1.30
N ASN A 130 34.67 -3.91 0.08
CA ASN A 130 35.80 -4.80 -0.18
C ASN A 130 37.13 -4.27 0.40
N LEU A 131 37.30 -2.96 0.53
CA LEU A 131 38.44 -2.38 1.23
C LEU A 131 38.45 -2.79 2.71
N TYR A 132 37.31 -2.65 3.40
CA TYR A 132 37.16 -3.09 4.79
C TYR A 132 37.25 -4.60 4.95
N LEU A 133 36.67 -5.39 4.03
CA LEU A 133 36.77 -6.85 4.07
C LEU A 133 38.23 -7.32 3.98
N LYS A 134 39.07 -6.66 3.17
CA LYS A 134 40.51 -6.93 3.13
C LYS A 134 41.21 -6.61 4.44
N GLU A 135 40.88 -5.48 5.08
CA GLU A 135 41.40 -5.16 6.42
C GLU A 135 40.95 -6.21 7.45
N LEU A 136 39.76 -6.78 7.28
CA LEU A 136 39.16 -7.78 8.17
C LEU A 136 39.48 -9.24 7.78
N TYR A 137 40.41 -9.46 6.85
CA TYR A 137 40.84 -10.79 6.40
C TYR A 137 39.69 -11.66 5.86
N MET A 138 38.71 -11.03 5.21
CA MET A 138 37.56 -11.68 4.60
C MET A 138 37.67 -11.69 3.07
N PRO A 139 37.06 -12.67 2.39
CA PRO A 139 37.00 -12.68 0.93
C PRO A 139 36.16 -11.50 0.41
N ASP A 140 36.52 -11.03 -0.80
CA ASP A 140 35.77 -9.99 -1.49
C ASP A 140 34.33 -10.45 -1.80
N ILE A 141 33.40 -9.50 -1.76
CA ILE A 141 32.01 -9.67 -2.18
C ILE A 141 31.75 -9.08 -3.54
N THR A 142 30.69 -9.56 -4.19
CA THR A 142 30.10 -8.94 -5.38
C THR A 142 28.66 -8.57 -5.12
N LEU A 143 28.30 -7.34 -5.45
CA LEU A 143 26.94 -6.82 -5.36
C LEU A 143 26.34 -6.78 -6.76
N LYS A 144 25.13 -7.33 -6.90
CA LYS A 144 24.38 -7.30 -8.16
C LYS A 144 22.98 -6.76 -7.91
N ILE A 145 22.45 -6.04 -8.91
CA ILE A 145 21.06 -5.61 -8.90
C ILE A 145 20.25 -6.59 -9.75
N GLU A 146 19.21 -7.15 -9.17
CA GLU A 146 18.21 -7.97 -9.83
C GLU A 146 16.89 -7.20 -9.92
N ALA A 147 16.20 -7.34 -11.05
CA ALA A 147 14.92 -6.67 -11.25
C ALA A 147 13.80 -7.43 -10.52
N LYS A 148 13.00 -6.71 -9.74
CA LYS A 148 11.81 -7.24 -9.06
C LYS A 148 10.57 -6.42 -9.40
N LYS A 149 9.40 -6.90 -8.97
CA LYS A 149 8.16 -6.13 -9.07
C LYS A 149 8.26 -4.85 -8.24
N LEU A 150 7.69 -3.77 -8.77
CA LEU A 150 7.65 -2.48 -8.10
C LEU A 150 7.00 -2.61 -6.72
N ASP A 151 7.75 -2.24 -5.69
CA ASP A 151 7.27 -2.10 -4.32
C ASP A 151 7.69 -0.74 -3.72
N ILE A 152 7.53 -0.59 -2.40
CA ILE A 152 7.90 0.63 -1.68
C ILE A 152 9.38 1.00 -1.81
N LEU A 153 10.25 0.03 -2.12
CA LEU A 153 11.69 0.21 -2.30
C LEU A 153 12.08 0.35 -3.79
N GLY A 154 11.13 0.26 -4.72
CA GLY A 154 11.38 0.37 -6.16
C GLY A 154 11.39 -0.99 -6.87
N VAL A 155 12.15 -1.07 -7.98
CA VAL A 155 12.21 -2.25 -8.88
C VAL A 155 13.51 -3.04 -8.74
N ASP A 156 14.36 -2.69 -7.79
CA ASP A 156 15.68 -3.28 -7.62
C ASP A 156 15.74 -4.11 -6.34
N GLU A 157 16.31 -5.29 -6.45
CA GLU A 157 16.75 -6.14 -5.35
C GLU A 157 18.27 -6.24 -5.40
N ILE A 158 18.95 -5.96 -4.30
CA ILE A 158 20.42 -6.02 -4.24
C ILE A 158 20.81 -7.39 -3.70
N CYS A 159 21.39 -8.21 -4.56
CA CYS A 159 21.89 -9.52 -4.24
C CYS A 159 23.38 -9.46 -3.89
N LEU A 160 23.72 -10.01 -2.74
CA LEU A 160 25.08 -10.09 -2.23
C LEU A 160 25.61 -11.51 -2.38
N ASN A 161 26.77 -11.64 -3.02
CA ASN A 161 27.45 -12.92 -3.20
C ASN A 161 28.86 -12.88 -2.58
N LEU A 162 29.20 -13.87 -1.75
CA LEU A 162 30.56 -14.11 -1.26
C LEU A 162 31.21 -15.20 -2.12
N ASN A 163 31.74 -14.86 -3.29
CA ASN A 163 32.43 -15.79 -4.20
C ASN A 163 31.73 -17.17 -4.28
N GLU A 164 32.47 -18.27 -4.05
CA GLU A 164 31.96 -19.66 -4.11
C GLU A 164 31.19 -20.11 -2.84
N THR A 165 31.16 -19.29 -1.81
CA THR A 165 30.58 -19.64 -0.50
C THR A 165 29.22 -19.00 -0.29
N SER A 166 28.22 -19.82 0.05
CA SER A 166 26.93 -19.32 0.53
C SER A 166 27.11 -18.59 1.86
N LEU A 167 26.44 -17.43 2.02
CA LEU A 167 26.33 -16.70 3.30
C LEU A 167 25.91 -17.61 4.47
N LYS A 168 25.13 -18.66 4.19
CA LYS A 168 24.65 -19.63 5.20
C LYS A 168 25.76 -20.52 5.77
N ASN A 169 26.91 -20.60 5.11
CA ASN A 169 28.04 -21.42 5.53
C ASN A 169 29.09 -20.63 6.33
N LEU A 170 28.88 -19.33 6.53
CA LEU A 170 29.78 -18.50 7.34
C LEU A 170 29.62 -18.82 8.82
N SER A 171 30.74 -18.82 9.54
CA SER A 171 30.74 -18.82 11.00
C SER A 171 30.10 -17.54 11.56
N SER A 172 29.68 -17.57 12.83
CA SER A 172 29.17 -16.39 13.53
C SER A 172 30.16 -15.23 13.50
N GLY A 173 31.45 -15.51 13.72
CA GLY A 173 32.52 -14.52 13.66
C GLY A 173 32.69 -13.90 12.27
N GLU A 174 32.66 -14.71 11.21
CA GLU A 174 32.73 -14.20 9.83
C GLU A 174 31.52 -13.34 9.46
N LEU A 175 30.32 -13.73 9.88
CA LEU A 175 29.13 -12.93 9.66
C LEU A 175 29.19 -11.59 10.41
N ASN A 176 29.72 -11.59 11.64
CA ASN A 176 29.92 -10.37 12.42
C ASN A 176 30.99 -9.46 11.77
N ARG A 177 32.07 -10.01 11.23
CA ARG A 177 33.06 -9.25 10.45
C ARG A 177 32.48 -8.68 9.17
N LEU A 178 31.66 -9.44 8.45
CA LEU A 178 30.95 -8.93 7.27
C LEU A 178 30.05 -7.75 7.66
N ARG A 179 29.24 -7.89 8.72
CA ARG A 179 28.42 -6.79 9.24
C ARG A 179 29.25 -5.58 9.62
N LEU A 180 30.40 -5.79 10.26
CA LEU A 180 31.31 -4.71 10.64
C LEU A 180 31.81 -3.93 9.41
N ALA A 181 32.15 -4.62 8.32
CA ALA A 181 32.53 -3.97 7.05
C ALA A 181 31.40 -3.09 6.49
N PHE A 182 30.15 -3.57 6.54
CA PHE A 182 28.99 -2.80 6.10
C PHE A 182 28.76 -1.56 6.97
N ILE A 183 28.86 -1.70 8.29
CA ILE A 183 28.72 -0.58 9.23
C ILE A 183 29.83 0.44 8.97
N ALA A 184 31.09 0.01 8.82
CA ALA A 184 32.22 0.89 8.51
C ALA A 184 32.02 1.68 7.20
N ALA A 185 31.68 0.99 6.11
CA ALA A 185 31.38 1.65 4.84
C ALA A 185 30.21 2.63 4.94
N SER A 186 29.12 2.23 5.62
CA SER A 186 27.95 3.10 5.84
C SER A 186 28.30 4.36 6.64
N SER A 187 29.13 4.22 7.66
CA SER A 187 29.58 5.32 8.53
C SER A 187 30.40 6.34 7.75
N GLU A 188 31.26 5.87 6.86
CA GLU A 188 32.11 6.72 6.03
C GLU A 188 31.29 7.51 4.99
N ILE A 189 30.26 6.88 4.41
CA ILE A 189 29.36 7.52 3.45
C ILE A 189 28.45 8.55 4.12
N THR A 190 27.77 8.14 5.20
CA THR A 190 26.75 8.97 5.83
C THR A 190 27.35 10.05 6.72
N LYS A 191 28.55 9.82 7.26
CA LYS A 191 29.21 10.65 8.29
C LYS A 191 28.30 10.93 9.49
N THR A 192 27.29 10.09 9.69
CA THR A 192 26.35 10.17 10.80
C THR A 192 26.55 8.95 11.68
N GLY A 193 26.42 9.18 12.98
CA GLY A 193 26.48 8.15 14.00
C GLY A 193 25.75 8.64 15.25
N GLY A 194 25.95 7.95 16.37
CA GLY A 194 25.30 8.24 17.65
C GLY A 194 24.60 7.06 18.31
N ASP A 195 24.59 5.90 17.64
CA ASP A 195 24.07 4.68 18.22
C ASP A 195 25.13 3.93 19.04
N VAL A 196 24.65 3.02 19.88
CA VAL A 196 25.50 2.09 20.63
C VAL A 196 25.58 0.77 19.88
N ILE A 197 26.79 0.26 19.67
CA ILE A 197 27.05 -1.06 19.08
C ILE A 197 27.61 -1.97 20.17
N ILE A 198 26.99 -3.13 20.35
CA ILE A 198 27.50 -4.19 21.22
C ILE A 198 27.99 -5.33 20.34
N LEU A 199 29.26 -5.69 20.50
CA LEU A 199 29.93 -6.74 19.76
C LEU A 199 30.39 -7.83 20.73
N ASP A 200 30.02 -9.06 20.41
CA ASP A 200 30.49 -10.26 21.10
C ASP A 200 31.20 -11.16 20.09
N GLU A 201 32.34 -11.73 20.50
CA GLU A 201 33.15 -12.67 19.69
C GLU A 201 33.55 -12.17 18.29
N ILE A 202 33.72 -10.86 18.08
CA ILE A 202 34.13 -10.30 16.77
C ILE A 202 35.54 -10.79 16.35
N ASP A 203 36.35 -11.14 17.34
CA ASP A 203 37.73 -11.57 17.25
C ASP A 203 37.94 -13.08 17.45
N ALA A 204 36.86 -13.86 17.46
CA ALA A 204 36.94 -15.31 17.60
C ALA A 204 37.76 -15.95 16.46
N ASN A 205 38.63 -16.90 16.84
CA ASN A 205 39.54 -17.64 15.95
C ASN A 205 40.54 -16.77 15.16
N LEU A 206 40.83 -15.55 15.63
CA LEU A 206 41.83 -14.69 15.01
C LEU A 206 43.10 -14.63 15.83
N SER A 207 44.21 -14.35 15.17
CA SER A 207 45.51 -14.27 15.84
C SER A 207 46.33 -13.05 15.41
N GLY A 208 46.99 -12.44 16.39
CA GLY A 208 48.00 -11.40 16.19
C GLY A 208 47.52 -10.24 15.30
N LYS A 209 47.99 -10.22 14.05
CA LYS A 209 47.75 -9.14 13.09
C LYS A 209 46.28 -9.02 12.69
N GLU A 210 45.54 -10.12 12.66
CA GLU A 210 44.11 -10.13 12.31
C GLU A 210 43.28 -9.43 13.39
N ALA A 211 43.47 -9.81 14.65
CA ALA A 211 42.82 -9.17 15.79
C ALA A 211 43.17 -7.67 15.87
N MET A 212 44.43 -7.31 15.59
CA MET A 212 44.86 -5.91 15.53
C MET A 212 44.16 -5.12 14.41
N SER A 213 43.89 -5.76 13.28
CA SER A 213 43.22 -5.09 12.15
C SER A 213 41.75 -4.82 12.47
N ILE A 214 41.07 -5.76 13.14
CA ILE A 214 39.74 -5.51 13.70
C ILE A 214 39.76 -4.35 14.68
N ALA A 215 40.73 -4.32 15.60
CA ALA A 215 40.85 -3.26 16.59
C ALA A 215 40.99 -1.87 15.92
N ASN A 216 41.74 -1.79 14.83
CA ASN A 216 41.88 -0.55 14.07
C ASN A 216 40.56 -0.14 13.39
N VAL A 217 39.80 -1.08 12.83
CA VAL A 217 38.47 -0.80 12.25
C VAL A 217 37.49 -0.33 13.32
N LEU A 218 37.46 -0.97 14.49
CA LEU A 218 36.64 -0.52 15.62
C LEU A 218 37.04 0.87 16.10
N LEU A 219 38.33 1.19 16.15
CA LEU A 219 38.79 2.52 16.52
C LEU A 219 38.35 3.59 15.51
N LYS A 220 38.37 3.28 14.20
CA LYS A 220 37.82 4.18 13.17
C LYS A 220 36.33 4.41 13.40
N LEU A 221 35.58 3.35 13.68
CA LEU A 221 34.14 3.40 13.94
C LEU A 221 33.77 4.10 15.25
N ALA A 222 34.64 4.06 16.26
CA ALA A 222 34.43 4.71 17.55
C ALA A 222 34.31 6.25 17.43
N ASN A 223 34.75 6.83 16.31
CA ASN A 223 34.50 8.26 16.01
C ASN A 223 33.03 8.57 15.72
N PHE A 224 32.23 7.54 15.37
CA PHE A 224 30.82 7.67 14.99
C PHE A 224 29.89 6.94 15.97
N TYR A 225 30.34 5.86 16.61
CA TYR A 225 29.53 5.02 17.49
C TYR A 225 30.17 4.82 18.86
N GLN A 226 29.34 4.62 19.88
CA GLN A 226 29.83 4.05 21.13
C GLN A 226 29.86 2.54 21.01
N ILE A 227 31.05 1.93 21.14
CA ILE A 227 31.24 0.50 20.91
C ILE A 227 31.60 -0.18 22.23
N PHE A 228 30.81 -1.19 22.59
CA PHE A 228 31.16 -2.16 23.63
C PHE A 228 31.54 -3.46 22.96
N ALA A 229 32.81 -3.87 23.10
CA ALA A 229 33.30 -5.13 22.57
C ALA A 229 33.72 -6.05 23.72
N ILE A 230 33.26 -7.30 23.67
CA ILE A 230 33.66 -8.36 24.59
C ILE A 230 34.74 -9.19 23.88
N SER A 231 35.90 -9.33 24.50
CA SER A 231 37.08 -9.94 23.86
C SER A 231 38.04 -10.53 24.87
N HIS A 232 38.75 -11.56 24.41
CA HIS A 232 39.87 -12.19 25.10
C HIS A 232 41.22 -11.87 24.44
N GLN A 233 41.23 -11.08 23.36
CA GLN A 233 42.44 -10.75 22.60
C GLN A 233 43.05 -9.43 23.10
N PRO A 234 44.33 -9.43 23.53
CA PRO A 234 44.97 -8.22 24.06
C PRO A 234 45.05 -7.10 23.02
N GLN A 235 45.10 -7.43 21.73
CA GLN A 235 45.13 -6.45 20.64
C GLN A 235 43.86 -5.58 20.64
N LEU A 236 42.68 -6.18 20.87
CA LEU A 236 41.42 -5.43 20.90
C LEU A 236 41.35 -4.51 22.12
N SER A 237 41.59 -5.08 23.30
CA SER A 237 41.59 -4.35 24.58
C SER A 237 42.63 -3.22 24.63
N SER A 238 43.75 -3.37 23.91
CA SER A 238 44.79 -2.33 23.83
C SER A 238 44.33 -1.06 23.11
N LYS A 239 43.39 -1.16 22.16
CA LYS A 239 42.88 -0.01 21.39
C LYS A 239 41.61 0.61 21.97
N ALA A 240 41.00 0.00 22.97
CA ALA A 240 39.82 0.54 23.63
C ALA A 240 40.13 1.86 24.35
N ASN A 241 39.19 2.81 24.32
CA ASN A 241 39.33 4.06 25.09
C ASN A 241 39.28 3.78 26.60
N SER A 242 38.30 2.98 27.01
CA SER A 242 38.15 2.44 28.37
C SER A 242 38.24 0.92 28.33
N HIS A 243 38.83 0.32 29.36
CA HIS A 243 38.98 -1.13 29.47
C HIS A 243 38.33 -1.58 30.79
N PHE A 244 37.36 -2.47 30.69
CA PHE A 244 36.64 -3.02 31.84
C PHE A 244 37.02 -4.48 32.05
N LEU A 245 37.33 -4.84 33.28
CA LEU A 245 37.59 -6.21 33.68
C LEU A 245 36.35 -6.79 34.35
N VAL A 246 35.99 -8.02 33.94
CA VAL A 246 34.91 -8.81 34.55
C VAL A 246 35.54 -9.88 35.42
N GLU A 247 35.31 -9.82 36.72
CA GLU A 247 35.87 -10.75 37.71
C GLU A 247 34.74 -11.52 38.41
N ARG A 248 34.93 -12.83 38.62
CA ARG A 248 33.97 -13.67 39.32
C ARG A 248 34.29 -13.71 40.82
N HIS A 249 33.36 -13.23 41.63
CA HIS A 249 33.41 -13.29 43.10
C HIS A 249 32.33 -14.26 43.59
N GLY A 250 32.71 -15.53 43.76
CA GLY A 250 31.80 -16.62 44.16
C GLY A 250 30.71 -16.87 43.12
N GLU A 251 29.46 -16.61 43.49
CA GLU A 251 28.28 -16.71 42.60
C GLU A 251 27.98 -15.42 41.83
N SER A 252 28.69 -14.31 42.12
CA SER A 252 28.48 -13.01 41.48
C SER A 252 29.61 -12.64 40.53
N SER A 253 29.30 -11.85 39.50
CA SER A 253 30.30 -11.21 38.63
C SER A 253 30.34 -9.72 38.92
N VAL A 254 31.54 -9.16 39.06
CA VAL A 254 31.78 -7.74 39.29
C VAL A 254 32.49 -7.18 38.06
N VAL A 255 32.10 -5.99 37.62
CA VAL A 255 32.73 -5.27 36.52
C VAL A 255 33.36 -4.00 37.07
N ARG A 256 34.62 -3.75 36.73
CA ARG A 256 35.31 -2.50 37.08
C ARG A 256 36.11 -1.95 35.91
N GLU A 257 36.21 -0.63 35.83
CA GLU A 257 37.13 0.03 34.90
C GLU A 257 38.56 -0.09 35.41
N LEU A 258 39.50 -0.35 34.50
CA LEU A 258 40.92 -0.47 34.80
C LEU A 258 41.63 0.87 34.59
N ASP A 259 42.49 1.24 35.54
CA ASP A 259 43.40 2.38 35.35
C ASP A 259 44.55 2.04 34.38
N LYS A 260 45.47 2.98 34.15
CA LYS A 260 46.57 2.79 33.19
C LYS A 260 47.54 1.67 33.57
N GLU A 261 47.87 1.51 34.85
CA GLU A 261 48.80 0.47 35.31
C GLU A 261 48.11 -0.89 35.32
N GLU A 262 46.86 -0.92 35.76
CA GLU A 262 46.02 -2.12 35.75
C GLU A 262 45.76 -2.61 34.33
N ARG A 263 45.55 -1.69 33.37
CA ARG A 263 45.45 -2.05 31.94
C ARG A 263 46.71 -2.73 31.43
N VAL A 264 47.90 -2.25 31.79
CA VAL A 264 49.16 -2.90 31.41
C VAL A 264 49.25 -4.30 32.01
N SER A 265 48.95 -4.43 33.31
CA SER A 265 48.98 -5.71 34.01
C SER A 265 48.00 -6.71 33.41
N GLU A 266 46.78 -6.27 33.09
CA GLU A 266 45.76 -7.13 32.52
C GLU A 266 46.11 -7.56 31.09
N LEU A 267 46.58 -6.64 30.25
CA LEU A 267 47.07 -7.01 28.92
C LEU A 267 48.24 -8.00 29.01
N ALA A 268 49.17 -7.80 29.94
CA ALA A 268 50.27 -8.74 30.16
C ALA A 268 49.76 -10.12 30.60
N ARG A 269 48.75 -10.18 31.50
CA ARG A 269 48.05 -11.40 31.89
C ARG A 269 47.37 -12.09 30.70
N MET A 270 46.71 -11.34 29.83
CA MET A 270 46.10 -11.87 28.60
C MET A 270 47.14 -12.48 27.65
N ILE A 271 48.39 -11.99 27.66
CA ILE A 271 49.48 -12.47 26.80
C ILE A 271 50.16 -13.71 27.39
N SER A 272 50.54 -13.69 28.67
CA SER A 272 51.38 -14.73 29.29
C SER A 272 50.62 -15.67 30.24
N GLY A 273 49.31 -15.48 30.41
CA GLY A 273 48.48 -16.25 31.32
C GLY A 273 48.70 -15.88 32.78
N GLU A 274 48.71 -16.87 33.67
CA GLU A 274 48.80 -16.64 35.13
C GLU A 274 50.16 -16.07 35.57
N HIS A 275 51.24 -16.38 34.84
CA HIS A 275 52.58 -15.89 35.15
C HIS A 275 52.92 -14.67 34.27
N ILE A 276 52.82 -13.47 34.86
CA ILE A 276 53.18 -12.22 34.18
C ILE A 276 54.71 -12.10 34.11
N SER A 277 55.27 -12.15 32.90
CA SER A 277 56.71 -11.95 32.67
C SER A 277 57.04 -10.49 32.36
N GLU A 278 58.31 -10.09 32.53
CA GLU A 278 58.75 -8.73 32.17
C GLU A 278 58.58 -8.47 30.66
N GLU A 279 58.79 -9.48 29.82
CA GLU A 279 58.58 -9.40 28.37
C GLU A 279 57.10 -9.15 28.04
N ALA A 280 56.18 -9.81 28.74
CA ALA A 280 54.74 -9.61 28.56
C ALA A 280 54.32 -8.18 28.93
N ILE A 281 54.85 -7.63 30.02
CA ILE A 281 54.64 -6.23 30.42
C ILE A 281 55.19 -5.27 29.35
N ASN A 282 56.40 -5.53 28.86
CA ASN A 282 57.02 -4.69 27.84
C ASN A 282 56.23 -4.71 26.53
N PHE A 283 55.71 -5.87 26.13
CA PHE A 283 54.85 -6.01 24.96
C PHE A 283 53.51 -5.29 25.15
N ALA A 284 52.86 -5.46 26.31
CA ALA A 284 51.61 -4.76 26.66
C ALA A 284 51.77 -3.23 26.62
N LYS A 285 52.87 -2.70 27.19
CA LYS A 285 53.22 -1.28 27.09
C LYS A 285 53.44 -0.83 25.64
N GLY A 286 53.97 -1.71 24.79
CA GLY A 286 54.11 -1.46 23.36
C GLY A 286 52.78 -1.32 22.62
N LEU A 287 51.78 -2.13 22.97
CA LEU A 287 50.45 -2.09 22.36
C LEU A 287 49.63 -0.83 22.71
N LEU A 288 49.84 -0.31 23.92
CA LEU A 288 49.17 0.89 24.45
C LEU A 288 49.76 2.22 23.95
N LYS A 289 50.85 2.18 23.19
CA LYS A 289 51.38 3.35 22.47
C LYS A 289 50.59 3.60 21.19
#